data_AF-A0A7K0UYA4-F1
#
_entry.id   AF-A0A7K0UYA4-F1
#
_cell.length_a   1.000
_cell.length_b   1.000
_cell.length_c   1.000
_cell.angle_alpha   90.00
_cell.angle_beta   90.00
_cell.angle_gamma   90.00
#
_symmetry.space_group_name_H-M   'P 1'
#
loop_
_entity.id
_entity.type
_entity.pdbx_description
1 polymer ?
#
loop_
_entity_poly.entity_id
_entity_poly.type
_entity_poly.pdbx_seq_one_letter_code
_entity_poly.pdbx_strand_id
1 'polypeptide(L)'
;QYRRLHVIVGDANLCELSTFLKVGTTAIVLAMIEDNALENDLSIYEPVRALRSVSRDLTCTSPLELRSGGSATPIEIQWQFLASAKKYAERTGLEHCGGADVGAEVLRRWEEVLTDLEGDPLNLDGRLDWVTKFCLLEQFKDRDGLSWSDPKLALIDLQYHDVRPKRSLYERLVQAGKVERLLSEEEVERAISRPPDDTRAYFRGECLRRWPKSIIAANWDSIVFDVGSGSLQRVPMMDPLKGTRNHVEALLNTCDTPLDLIERLGSPLP
;
A
#
# COMPACT_ATOMS: atom_id res chain seq x y z
N GLN A 1 11.87 17.60 10.83
CA GLN A 1 11.16 16.50 11.49
C GLN A 1 10.65 15.47 10.48
N TYR A 2 9.85 15.85 9.48
CA TYR A 2 9.32 14.88 8.49
C TYR A 2 9.65 15.24 7.04
N ARG A 3 9.75 14.22 6.17
CA ARG A 3 9.76 14.34 4.71
C ARG A 3 8.72 13.36 4.14
N ARG A 4 8.10 13.71 3.02
CA ARG A 4 7.21 12.81 2.28
C ARG A 4 7.97 12.27 1.06
N LEU A 5 8.44 11.03 1.14
CA LEU A 5 8.99 10.33 -0.02
C LEU A 5 7.84 10.00 -0.99
N HIS A 6 7.96 10.42 -2.24
CA HIS A 6 6.95 10.18 -3.27
C HIS A 6 7.49 9.17 -4.28
N VAL A 7 6.89 7.98 -4.31
CA VAL A 7 7.32 6.85 -5.14
C VAL A 7 6.28 6.64 -6.25
N ILE A 8 6.75 6.59 -7.51
CA ILE A 8 5.87 6.56 -8.70
C ILE A 8 6.11 5.35 -9.61
N VAL A 9 6.98 4.43 -9.22
CA VAL A 9 7.40 3.29 -10.06
C VAL A 9 6.45 2.08 -9.97
N GLY A 10 5.55 2.08 -9.00
CA GLY A 10 4.65 0.94 -8.74
C GLY A 10 3.36 0.99 -9.54
N ASP A 11 2.88 -0.19 -9.95
CA ASP A 11 1.58 -0.36 -10.59
C ASP A 11 0.43 -0.23 -9.57
N ALA A 12 -0.79 -0.03 -10.08
CA ALA A 12 -2.01 -0.24 -9.30
C ALA A 12 -2.28 -1.75 -9.19
N ASN A 13 -2.60 -2.21 -7.98
CA ASN A 13 -2.80 -3.62 -7.68
C ASN A 13 -4.25 -3.90 -7.28
N LEU A 14 -4.76 -5.07 -7.64
CA LEU A 14 -6.06 -5.58 -7.18
C LEU A 14 -5.86 -6.69 -6.16
N CYS A 15 -4.95 -7.64 -6.42
CA CYS A 15 -4.56 -8.67 -5.46
C CYS A 15 -4.07 -8.00 -4.16
N GLU A 16 -4.74 -8.29 -3.05
CA GLU A 16 -4.46 -7.65 -1.76
C GLU A 16 -3.03 -7.93 -1.28
N LEU A 17 -2.54 -9.16 -1.51
CA LEU A 17 -1.15 -9.54 -1.23
C LEU A 17 -0.14 -8.70 -2.01
N SER A 18 -0.44 -8.34 -3.27
CA SER A 18 0.44 -7.49 -4.08
C SER A 18 0.57 -6.09 -3.47
N THR A 19 -0.55 -5.50 -3.04
CA THR A 19 -0.53 -4.20 -2.33
C THR A 19 0.20 -4.31 -1.00
N PHE A 20 -0.09 -5.36 -0.23
CA PHE A 20 0.51 -5.61 1.08
C PHE A 20 2.03 -5.72 1.00
N LEU A 21 2.55 -6.56 0.10
CA LEU A 21 4.00 -6.70 -0.09
C LEU A 21 4.64 -5.45 -0.69
N LYS A 22 3.98 -4.78 -1.64
CA LYS A 22 4.50 -3.54 -2.24
C LYS A 22 4.75 -2.47 -1.18
N VAL A 23 3.79 -2.26 -0.28
CA VAL A 23 3.90 -1.23 0.78
C VAL A 23 4.78 -1.73 1.92
N GLY A 24 4.54 -2.96 2.40
CA GLY A 24 5.21 -3.52 3.57
C GLY A 24 6.71 -3.70 3.37
N THR A 25 7.14 -4.34 2.27
CA THR A 25 8.58 -4.56 2.01
C THR A 25 9.30 -3.22 1.82
N THR A 26 8.68 -2.27 1.12
CA THR A 26 9.22 -0.91 0.97
C THR A 26 9.36 -0.20 2.31
N ALA A 27 8.37 -0.29 3.21
CA ALA A 27 8.45 0.33 4.54
C ALA A 27 9.63 -0.23 5.36
N ILE A 28 9.85 -1.55 5.33
CA ILE A 28 10.97 -2.18 6.03
C ILE A 28 12.31 -1.75 5.41
N VAL A 29 12.41 -1.69 4.08
CA VAL A 29 13.63 -1.20 3.42
C VAL A 29 13.91 0.27 3.75
N LEU A 30 12.89 1.11 3.85
CA LEU A 30 13.06 2.50 4.27
C LEU A 30 13.52 2.60 5.73
N ALA A 31 12.98 1.80 6.63
CA ALA A 31 13.44 1.74 8.02
C ALA A 31 14.92 1.31 8.11
N MET A 32 15.31 0.30 7.32
CA MET A 32 16.72 -0.09 7.20
C MET A 32 17.61 1.05 6.67
N ILE A 33 17.14 1.84 5.71
CA ILE A 33 17.89 3.00 5.19
C ILE A 33 18.03 4.08 6.26
N GLU A 34 16.96 4.40 6.99
CA GLU A 34 16.95 5.42 8.05
C GLU A 34 17.97 5.07 9.17
N ASP A 35 18.09 3.79 9.50
CA ASP A 35 19.02 3.29 10.51
C ASP A 35 20.41 2.92 9.97
N ASN A 36 20.69 3.14 8.69
CA ASN A 36 21.94 2.73 8.01
C ASN A 36 22.25 1.22 8.18
N ALA A 37 21.22 0.38 8.10
CA ALA A 37 21.29 -1.06 8.29
C ALA A 37 21.48 -1.88 6.99
N LEU A 38 21.56 -1.23 5.82
CA LEU A 38 21.87 -1.89 4.55
C LEU A 38 23.39 -2.05 4.40
N GLU A 39 23.86 -3.31 4.44
CA GLU A 39 25.29 -3.63 4.40
C GLU A 39 25.84 -3.85 2.98
N ASN A 40 24.99 -4.29 2.04
CA ASN A 40 25.41 -4.65 0.69
C ASN A 40 25.07 -3.55 -0.34
N ASP A 41 26.04 -3.21 -1.20
CA ASP A 41 25.78 -2.36 -2.36
C ASP A 41 25.16 -3.17 -3.50
N LEU A 42 23.83 -3.08 -3.62
CA LEU A 42 23.03 -3.71 -4.66
C LEU A 42 22.72 -2.75 -5.83
N SER A 43 23.54 -1.70 -6.00
CA SER A 43 23.32 -0.72 -7.06
C SER A 43 23.42 -1.36 -8.45
N ILE A 44 22.36 -1.24 -9.23
CA ILE A 44 22.29 -1.73 -10.62
C ILE A 44 23.08 -0.78 -11.54
N TYR A 45 23.83 -1.35 -12.49
CA TYR A 45 24.68 -0.60 -13.42
C TYR A 45 23.86 0.31 -14.36
N GLU A 46 22.84 -0.24 -15.03
CA GLU A 46 21.88 0.50 -15.89
C GLU A 46 20.43 0.38 -15.38
N PRO A 47 20.01 1.11 -14.32
CA PRO A 47 18.72 0.89 -13.65
C PRO A 47 17.48 1.01 -14.56
N VAL A 48 17.47 2.00 -15.45
CA VAL A 48 16.32 2.24 -16.37
C VAL A 48 16.19 1.11 -17.40
N ARG A 49 17.31 0.57 -17.87
CA ARG A 49 17.32 -0.56 -18.80
C ARG A 49 16.92 -1.83 -18.08
N ALA A 50 17.49 -2.07 -16.90
CA ALA A 50 17.16 -3.20 -16.04
C ALA A 50 15.66 -3.29 -15.77
N LEU A 51 15.00 -2.18 -15.40
CA LEU A 51 13.55 -2.13 -15.18
C LEU A 51 12.75 -2.72 -16.35
N ARG A 52 13.12 -2.38 -17.59
CA ARG A 52 12.45 -2.86 -18.81
C ARG A 52 12.72 -4.33 -19.10
N SER A 53 13.94 -4.80 -18.79
CA SER A 53 14.34 -6.20 -18.97
C SER A 53 13.62 -7.08 -17.97
N VAL A 54 13.61 -6.71 -16.68
CA VAL A 54 12.89 -7.44 -15.62
C VAL A 54 11.41 -7.53 -15.94
N SER A 55 10.77 -6.43 -16.35
CA SER A 55 9.34 -6.42 -16.70
C SER A 55 8.97 -7.35 -17.86
N ARG A 56 9.91 -7.70 -18.75
CA ARG A 56 9.65 -8.55 -19.93
C ARG A 56 9.97 -10.02 -19.70
N ASP A 57 10.78 -10.32 -18.68
CA ASP A 57 11.19 -11.67 -18.36
C ASP A 57 10.28 -12.27 -17.29
N LEU A 58 9.24 -12.98 -17.73
CA LEU A 58 8.29 -13.65 -16.83
C LEU A 58 8.91 -14.85 -16.08
N THR A 59 10.11 -15.31 -16.49
CA THR A 59 10.84 -16.36 -15.75
C THR A 59 11.62 -15.79 -14.57
N CYS A 60 11.83 -14.47 -14.53
CA CYS A 60 12.60 -13.77 -13.49
C CYS A 60 14.07 -14.23 -13.36
N THR A 61 14.64 -14.85 -14.39
CA THR A 61 15.98 -15.46 -14.35
C THR A 61 17.08 -14.60 -15.01
N SER A 62 16.72 -13.56 -15.77
CA SER A 62 17.68 -12.75 -16.50
C SER A 62 18.58 -11.95 -15.55
N PRO A 63 19.90 -12.18 -15.53
CA PRO A 63 20.80 -11.49 -14.60
C PRO A 63 20.94 -10.00 -14.93
N LEU A 64 21.10 -9.19 -13.88
CA LEU A 64 21.35 -7.76 -13.92
C LEU A 64 22.80 -7.47 -13.52
N GLU A 65 23.46 -6.58 -14.25
CA GLU A 65 24.81 -6.12 -13.92
C GLU A 65 24.79 -5.16 -12.72
N LEU A 66 25.70 -5.40 -11.76
CA LEU A 66 25.86 -4.57 -10.56
C LEU A 66 27.01 -3.58 -10.73
N ARG A 67 26.92 -2.40 -10.10
CA ARG A 67 27.97 -1.38 -10.12
C ARG A 67 29.26 -1.82 -9.44
N SER A 68 29.12 -2.64 -8.41
CA SER A 68 30.23 -3.28 -7.68
C SER A 68 30.98 -4.32 -8.51
N GLY A 69 30.48 -4.66 -9.70
CA GLY A 69 30.95 -5.76 -10.53
C GLY A 69 30.16 -7.04 -10.29
N GLY A 70 30.21 -7.95 -11.26
CA GLY A 70 29.40 -9.17 -11.24
C GLY A 70 27.94 -8.94 -11.66
N SER A 71 27.10 -9.94 -11.41
CA SER A 71 25.69 -9.93 -11.78
C SER A 71 24.83 -10.69 -10.77
N ALA A 72 23.56 -10.31 -10.65
CA ALA A 72 22.58 -11.03 -9.86
C ALA A 72 21.21 -11.01 -10.56
N THR A 73 20.42 -12.06 -10.42
CA THR A 73 19.02 -12.08 -10.91
C THR A 73 18.15 -11.13 -10.06
N PRO A 74 16.99 -10.67 -10.58
CA PRO A 74 16.06 -9.86 -9.79
C PRO A 74 15.62 -10.54 -8.49
N ILE A 75 15.46 -11.87 -8.52
CA ILE A 75 15.07 -12.68 -7.37
C ILE A 75 16.21 -12.77 -6.35
N GLU A 76 17.46 -12.97 -6.80
CA GLU A 76 18.64 -12.95 -5.91
C GLU A 76 18.80 -11.59 -5.20
N ILE A 77 18.54 -10.48 -5.90
CA ILE A 77 18.58 -9.14 -5.29
C ILE A 77 17.49 -9.01 -4.21
N GLN A 78 16.28 -9.49 -4.48
CA GLN A 78 15.19 -9.48 -3.49
C GLN A 78 15.49 -10.38 -2.28
N TRP A 79 16.09 -11.55 -2.48
CA TRP A 79 16.55 -12.42 -1.39
C TRP A 79 17.58 -11.74 -0.50
N GLN A 80 18.50 -10.96 -1.08
CA GLN A 80 19.47 -10.19 -0.29
C GLN A 80 18.79 -9.10 0.54
N PHE A 81 17.81 -8.38 -0.02
CA PHE A 81 17.02 -7.43 0.76
C PHE A 81 16.22 -8.10 1.89
N LEU A 82 15.58 -9.24 1.62
CA LEU A 82 14.85 -10.00 2.64
C LEU A 82 15.79 -10.50 3.76
N ALA A 83 16.98 -11.00 3.41
CA ALA A 83 17.96 -11.43 4.40
C ALA A 83 18.41 -10.27 5.31
N SER A 84 18.66 -9.09 4.75
CA SER A 84 18.94 -7.88 5.53
C SER A 84 17.74 -7.47 6.39
N ALA A 85 16.52 -7.54 5.85
CA ALA A 85 15.29 -7.18 6.55
C ALA A 85 15.02 -8.08 7.75
N LYS A 86 15.24 -9.39 7.64
CA LYS A 86 15.12 -10.34 8.75
C LYS A 86 16.12 -10.05 9.87
N LYS A 87 17.40 -9.84 9.52
CA LYS A 87 18.44 -9.44 10.49
C LYS A 87 18.11 -8.12 11.18
N TYR A 88 17.58 -7.15 10.43
CA TYR A 88 17.15 -5.86 10.98
C TYR A 88 16.00 -6.05 11.97
N ALA A 89 14.97 -6.83 11.61
CA ALA A 89 13.83 -7.11 12.47
C ALA A 89 14.25 -7.79 13.79
N GLU A 90 15.18 -8.74 13.75
CA GLU A 90 15.72 -9.41 14.95
C GLU A 90 16.47 -8.45 15.87
N ARG A 91 17.19 -7.48 15.31
CA ARG A 91 18.04 -6.54 16.07
C ARG A 91 17.28 -5.34 16.62
N THR A 92 16.40 -4.76 15.80
CA THR A 92 15.79 -3.45 16.04
C THR A 92 14.30 -3.53 16.34
N GLY A 93 13.61 -4.57 15.86
CA GLY A 93 12.14 -4.64 15.87
C GLY A 93 11.51 -4.01 14.62
N LEU A 94 10.18 -4.10 14.52
CA LEU A 94 9.36 -3.64 13.38
C LEU A 94 8.22 -2.71 13.80
N GLU A 95 8.35 -2.04 14.95
CA GLU A 95 7.35 -1.15 15.55
C GLU A 95 6.82 -0.11 14.55
N HIS A 96 7.70 0.43 13.72
CA HIS A 96 7.37 1.44 12.69
C HIS A 96 6.94 0.83 11.34
N CYS A 97 6.97 -0.49 11.22
CA CYS A 97 6.61 -1.25 10.01
C CYS A 97 5.38 -2.14 10.24
N GLY A 98 4.43 -1.67 11.04
CA GLY A 98 3.21 -2.41 11.39
C GLY A 98 3.31 -3.27 12.66
N GLY A 99 4.40 -3.11 13.43
CA GLY A 99 4.60 -3.84 14.68
C GLY A 99 5.06 -5.28 14.47
N ALA A 100 5.14 -6.02 15.58
CA ALA A 100 5.61 -7.40 15.57
C ALA A 100 4.71 -8.31 14.72
N ASP A 101 3.40 -8.07 14.68
CA ASP A 101 2.45 -8.92 13.96
C ASP A 101 2.50 -8.68 12.45
N VAL A 102 2.16 -7.46 12.01
CA VAL A 102 2.09 -7.15 10.57
C VAL A 102 3.48 -7.17 9.93
N GLY A 103 4.49 -6.66 10.63
CA GLY A 103 5.85 -6.65 10.13
C GLY A 103 6.41 -8.07 9.93
N ALA A 104 6.16 -8.99 10.87
CA ALA A 104 6.57 -10.38 10.71
C ALA A 104 5.81 -11.08 9.57
N GLU A 105 4.52 -10.78 9.41
CA GLU A 105 3.73 -11.29 8.29
C GLU A 105 4.29 -10.79 6.95
N VAL A 106 4.67 -9.51 6.82
CA VAL A 106 5.33 -9.01 5.60
C VAL A 106 6.58 -9.82 5.26
N LEU A 107 7.46 -10.09 6.24
CA LEU A 107 8.69 -10.86 6.01
C LEU A 107 8.39 -12.30 5.59
N ARG A 108 7.44 -12.97 6.25
CA ARG A 108 7.03 -14.33 5.91
C ARG A 108 6.47 -14.41 4.50
N ARG A 109 5.56 -13.49 4.16
CA ARG A 109 4.89 -13.45 2.86
C ARG A 109 5.84 -13.06 1.73
N TRP A 110 6.83 -12.22 2.02
CA TRP A 110 7.88 -11.89 1.06
C TRP A 110 8.73 -13.12 0.76
N GLU A 111 9.15 -13.87 1.78
CA GLU A 111 9.88 -15.14 1.60
C GLU A 111 9.11 -16.14 0.74
N GLU A 112 7.85 -16.40 1.06
CA GLU A 112 7.00 -17.32 0.30
C GLU A 112 6.90 -16.95 -1.17
N VAL A 113 6.66 -15.66 -1.46
CA VAL A 113 6.58 -15.18 -2.84
C VAL A 113 7.91 -15.32 -3.56
N LEU A 114 9.04 -15.07 -2.91
CA LEU A 114 10.36 -15.26 -3.54
C LEU A 114 10.65 -16.75 -3.81
N THR A 115 10.27 -17.64 -2.89
CA THR A 115 10.39 -19.10 -3.10
C THR A 115 9.58 -19.55 -4.31
N ASP A 116 8.33 -19.09 -4.44
CA ASP A 116 7.49 -19.44 -5.58
C ASP A 116 8.03 -18.83 -6.90
N LEU A 117 8.50 -17.58 -6.88
CA LEU A 117 9.10 -16.93 -8.05
C LEU A 117 10.40 -17.62 -8.52
N GLU A 118 11.19 -18.17 -7.61
CA GLU A 118 12.41 -18.92 -7.93
C GLU A 118 12.09 -20.31 -8.51
N GLY A 119 11.02 -20.94 -8.05
CA GLY A 119 10.58 -22.25 -8.52
C GLY A 119 9.71 -22.20 -9.78
N ASP A 120 8.44 -21.84 -9.60
CA ASP A 120 7.48 -21.66 -10.68
C ASP A 120 6.59 -20.45 -10.37
N PRO A 121 6.82 -19.30 -11.06
CA PRO A 121 6.01 -18.10 -10.86
C PRO A 121 4.51 -18.31 -10.99
N LEU A 122 4.06 -19.31 -11.76
CA LEU A 122 2.62 -19.59 -11.95
C LEU A 122 1.93 -20.10 -10.69
N ASN A 123 2.68 -20.57 -9.68
CA ASN A 123 2.14 -20.91 -8.34
C ASN A 123 1.54 -19.70 -7.60
N LEU A 124 1.79 -18.49 -8.09
CA LEU A 124 1.27 -17.24 -7.55
C LEU A 124 -0.03 -16.77 -8.22
N ASP A 125 -0.67 -17.61 -9.04
CA ASP A 125 -2.03 -17.36 -9.54
C ASP A 125 -2.99 -17.19 -8.35
N GLY A 126 -3.80 -16.12 -8.40
CA GLY A 126 -4.66 -15.70 -7.29
C GLY A 126 -3.96 -14.91 -6.18
N ARG A 127 -2.62 -14.77 -6.21
CA ARG A 127 -1.82 -14.11 -5.16
C ARG A 127 -1.12 -12.84 -5.68
N LEU A 128 -0.56 -12.90 -6.89
CA LEU A 128 0.05 -11.75 -7.58
C LEU A 128 -0.74 -11.33 -8.81
N ASP A 129 -0.94 -10.02 -9.00
CA ASP A 129 -1.75 -9.49 -10.11
C ASP A 129 -1.24 -9.91 -11.48
N TRP A 130 0.07 -9.81 -11.72
CA TRP A 130 0.64 -10.09 -13.04
C TRP A 130 0.53 -11.57 -13.40
N VAL A 131 0.72 -12.47 -12.42
CA VAL A 131 0.57 -13.92 -12.59
C VAL A 131 -0.89 -14.28 -12.81
N THR A 132 -1.78 -13.77 -11.95
CA THR A 132 -3.23 -14.00 -12.05
C THR A 132 -3.78 -13.55 -13.40
N LYS A 133 -3.37 -12.35 -13.83
CA LYS A 133 -3.75 -11.82 -15.13
C LYS A 133 -3.14 -12.61 -16.28
N PHE A 134 -1.88 -13.02 -16.18
CA PHE A 134 -1.23 -13.84 -17.20
C PHE A 134 -1.96 -15.18 -17.39
N CYS A 135 -2.26 -15.89 -16.30
CA CYS A 135 -3.04 -17.12 -16.30
C CYS A 135 -4.43 -16.92 -16.92
N LEU A 136 -5.12 -15.83 -16.57
CA LEU A 136 -6.40 -15.47 -17.18
C LEU A 136 -6.28 -15.22 -18.70
N LEU A 137 -5.29 -14.45 -19.12
CA LEU A 137 -5.08 -14.13 -20.54
C LEU A 137 -4.72 -15.38 -21.35
N GLU A 138 -3.86 -16.27 -20.84
CA GLU A 138 -3.52 -17.53 -21.50
C GLU A 138 -4.76 -18.43 -21.67
N GLN A 139 -5.62 -18.53 -20.65
CA GLN A 139 -6.88 -19.29 -20.79
C GLN A 139 -7.77 -18.77 -21.92
N PHE A 140 -7.90 -17.44 -22.06
CA PHE A 140 -8.65 -16.84 -23.17
C PHE A 140 -7.95 -17.03 -24.51
N LYS A 141 -6.62 -16.92 -24.53
CA LYS A 141 -5.80 -17.12 -25.72
C LYS A 141 -5.97 -18.54 -26.27
N ASP A 142 -5.86 -19.54 -25.41
CA ASP A 142 -5.92 -20.95 -25.81
C ASP A 142 -7.34 -21.39 -26.16
N ARG A 143 -8.33 -20.97 -25.37
CA ARG A 143 -9.74 -21.30 -25.64
C ARG A 143 -10.23 -20.74 -26.98
N ASP A 144 -9.84 -19.51 -27.31
CA ASP A 144 -10.35 -18.80 -28.48
C ASP A 144 -9.36 -18.79 -29.67
N GLY A 145 -8.18 -19.43 -29.53
CA GLY A 145 -7.16 -19.52 -30.57
C GLY A 145 -6.52 -18.17 -30.96
N LEU A 146 -6.31 -17.29 -29.98
CA LEU A 146 -5.84 -15.92 -30.20
C LEU A 146 -4.31 -15.84 -30.25
N SER A 147 -3.78 -14.79 -30.87
CA SER A 147 -2.39 -14.36 -30.68
C SER A 147 -2.29 -13.35 -29.54
N TRP A 148 -1.09 -13.17 -28.97
CA TRP A 148 -0.82 -12.12 -27.97
C TRP A 148 -1.05 -10.69 -28.47
N SER A 149 -1.10 -10.50 -29.80
CA SER A 149 -1.41 -9.22 -30.45
C SER A 149 -2.91 -9.00 -30.69
N ASP A 150 -3.77 -9.95 -30.34
CA ASP A 150 -5.21 -9.84 -30.59
C ASP A 150 -5.83 -8.73 -29.69
N PRO A 151 -6.58 -7.77 -30.27
CA PRO A 151 -7.22 -6.70 -29.51
C PRO A 151 -8.15 -7.18 -28.38
N LYS A 152 -8.68 -8.41 -28.47
CA LYS A 152 -9.51 -9.02 -27.44
C LYS A 152 -8.71 -9.27 -26.15
N LEU A 153 -7.45 -9.68 -26.24
CA LEU A 153 -6.60 -9.85 -25.05
C LEU A 153 -6.29 -8.50 -24.39
N ALA A 154 -6.07 -7.45 -25.18
CA ALA A 154 -5.91 -6.10 -24.64
C ALA A 154 -7.18 -5.60 -23.92
N LEU A 155 -8.36 -5.93 -24.44
CA LEU A 155 -9.63 -5.64 -23.76
C LEU A 155 -9.76 -6.40 -22.43
N ILE A 156 -9.35 -7.68 -22.39
CA ILE A 156 -9.39 -8.51 -21.17
C ILE A 156 -8.40 -7.97 -20.12
N ASP A 157 -7.19 -7.59 -20.54
CA ASP A 157 -6.20 -6.94 -19.69
C ASP A 157 -6.77 -5.67 -19.02
N LEU A 158 -7.47 -4.83 -19.80
CA LEU A 158 -8.15 -3.66 -19.26
C LEU A 158 -9.33 -4.03 -18.34
N GLN A 159 -10.14 -5.02 -18.71
CA GLN A 159 -11.32 -5.45 -17.94
C GLN A 159 -10.95 -6.11 -16.60
N TYR A 160 -9.75 -6.67 -16.46
CA TYR A 160 -9.21 -7.12 -15.18
C TYR A 160 -9.28 -6.00 -14.14
N HIS A 161 -8.98 -4.77 -14.55
CA HIS A 161 -8.93 -3.57 -13.70
C HIS A 161 -10.24 -2.74 -13.67
N ASP A 162 -11.36 -3.27 -14.17
CA ASP A 162 -12.64 -2.57 -14.04
C ASP A 162 -13.06 -2.54 -12.55
N VAL A 163 -13.41 -1.36 -12.04
CA VAL A 163 -13.81 -1.18 -10.63
C VAL A 163 -15.28 -1.52 -10.36
N ARG A 164 -16.06 -1.81 -11.41
CA ARG A 164 -17.49 -2.16 -11.27
C ARG A 164 -17.59 -3.66 -11.00
N PRO A 165 -18.16 -4.11 -9.87
CA PRO A 165 -18.16 -5.52 -9.48
C PRO A 165 -18.72 -6.49 -10.52
N LYS A 166 -19.73 -6.05 -11.30
CA LYS A 166 -20.37 -6.89 -12.34
C LYS A 166 -19.55 -7.01 -13.63
N ARG A 167 -18.56 -6.13 -13.83
CA ARG A 167 -17.75 -6.04 -15.07
C ARG A 167 -16.28 -6.41 -14.86
N SER A 168 -15.76 -6.22 -13.65
CA SER A 168 -14.41 -6.62 -13.27
C SER A 168 -14.21 -8.11 -13.47
N LEU A 169 -13.15 -8.48 -14.20
CA LEU A 169 -12.74 -9.89 -14.25
C LEU A 169 -12.07 -10.32 -12.94
N TYR A 170 -11.38 -9.41 -12.25
CA TYR A 170 -10.82 -9.67 -10.93
C TYR A 170 -11.93 -10.01 -9.91
N GLU A 171 -12.99 -9.21 -9.82
CA GLU A 171 -14.10 -9.51 -8.88
C GLU A 171 -14.80 -10.84 -9.17
N ARG A 172 -14.84 -11.26 -10.44
CA ARG A 172 -15.36 -12.59 -10.79
C ARG A 172 -14.45 -13.70 -10.27
N LEU A 173 -13.12 -13.51 -10.31
CA LEU A 173 -12.17 -14.47 -9.75
C LEU A 173 -12.28 -14.52 -8.21
N VAL A 174 -12.45 -13.37 -7.56
CA VAL A 174 -12.72 -13.27 -6.12
C VAL A 174 -13.99 -14.05 -5.76
N GLN A 175 -15.11 -13.82 -6.45
CA GLN A 175 -16.39 -14.52 -6.22
C GLN A 175 -16.29 -16.03 -6.47
N ALA A 176 -15.39 -16.46 -7.35
CA ALA A 176 -15.11 -17.86 -7.63
C ALA A 176 -14.11 -18.50 -6.63
N GLY A 177 -13.64 -17.77 -5.62
CA GLY A 177 -12.67 -18.25 -4.64
C GLY A 177 -11.29 -18.52 -5.25
N LYS A 178 -10.93 -17.81 -6.33
CA LYS A 178 -9.67 -17.99 -7.07
C LYS A 178 -8.59 -16.97 -6.69
N VAL A 179 -8.93 -15.99 -5.87
CA VAL A 179 -8.01 -14.95 -5.41
C VAL A 179 -7.95 -14.98 -3.89
N GLU A 180 -6.74 -14.91 -3.35
CA GLU A 180 -6.51 -14.78 -1.94
C GLU A 180 -6.92 -13.38 -1.44
N ARG A 181 -7.67 -13.34 -0.33
CA ARG A 181 -8.06 -12.11 0.37
C ARG A 181 -7.36 -12.09 1.74
N LEU A 182 -6.77 -10.94 2.08
CA LEU A 182 -6.20 -10.63 3.38
C LEU A 182 -7.21 -9.94 4.31
N LEU A 183 -8.15 -9.19 3.72
CA LEU A 183 -9.20 -8.46 4.43
C LEU A 183 -10.56 -9.11 4.20
N SER A 184 -11.38 -9.08 5.24
CA SER A 184 -12.80 -9.38 5.11
C SER A 184 -13.55 -8.26 4.37
N GLU A 185 -14.70 -8.58 3.79
CA GLU A 185 -15.53 -7.57 3.11
C GLU A 185 -16.07 -6.55 4.13
N GLU A 186 -16.37 -6.99 5.35
CA GLU A 186 -16.82 -6.12 6.44
C GLU A 186 -15.76 -5.08 6.83
N GLU A 187 -14.48 -5.45 6.81
CA GLU A 187 -13.38 -4.50 7.07
C GLU A 187 -13.27 -3.45 5.96
N VAL A 188 -13.41 -3.86 4.71
CA VAL A 188 -13.40 -2.98 3.54
C VAL A 188 -14.60 -2.01 3.59
N GLU A 189 -15.81 -2.52 3.80
CA GLU A 189 -17.02 -1.72 3.92
C GLU A 189 -16.94 -0.70 5.07
N ARG A 190 -16.41 -1.13 6.22
CA ARG A 190 -16.18 -0.23 7.36
C ARG A 190 -15.25 0.93 7.00
N ALA A 191 -14.18 0.66 6.25
CA ALA A 191 -13.19 1.66 5.85
C ALA A 191 -13.74 2.74 4.88
N ILE A 192 -14.87 2.48 4.19
CA ILE A 192 -15.53 3.47 3.33
C ILE A 192 -16.02 4.68 4.14
N SER A 193 -16.48 4.45 5.37
CA SER A 193 -17.14 5.46 6.20
C SER A 193 -16.40 5.81 7.49
N ARG A 194 -15.39 5.02 7.87
CA ARG A 194 -14.62 5.21 9.10
C ARG A 194 -13.15 5.49 8.80
N PRO A 195 -12.59 6.59 9.32
CA PRO A 195 -11.16 6.85 9.19
C PRO A 195 -10.34 5.85 10.04
N PRO A 196 -9.04 5.67 9.73
CA PRO A 196 -8.13 4.98 10.64
C PRO A 196 -8.01 5.76 11.95
N ASP A 197 -7.81 5.05 13.06
CA ASP A 197 -7.89 5.58 14.42
C ASP A 197 -6.56 6.05 14.99
N ASP A 198 -5.44 5.72 14.35
CA ASP A 198 -4.08 5.92 14.81
C ASP A 198 -3.34 7.07 14.12
N THR A 199 -4.02 7.82 13.25
CA THR A 199 -3.48 9.00 12.58
C THR A 199 -4.40 10.20 12.70
N ARG A 200 -3.91 11.38 12.30
CA ARG A 200 -4.71 12.60 12.16
C ARG A 200 -5.93 12.45 11.25
N ALA A 201 -6.00 11.40 10.42
CA ALA A 201 -7.19 11.12 9.63
C ALA A 201 -8.42 10.84 10.51
N TYR A 202 -8.24 10.33 11.73
CA TYR A 202 -9.33 10.13 12.69
C TYR A 202 -10.05 11.45 12.97
N PHE A 203 -9.33 12.46 13.47
CA PHE A 203 -9.89 13.78 13.75
C PHE A 203 -10.57 14.38 12.53
N ARG A 204 -9.94 14.30 11.35
CA ARG A 204 -10.50 14.84 10.10
C ARG A 204 -11.77 14.14 9.66
N GLY A 205 -11.77 12.80 9.64
CA GLY A 205 -12.95 12.02 9.26
C GLY A 205 -14.11 12.22 10.24
N GLU A 206 -13.83 12.25 11.55
CA GLU A 206 -14.87 12.47 12.56
C GLU A 206 -15.44 13.89 12.51
N CYS A 207 -14.63 14.93 12.29
CA CYS A 207 -15.15 16.29 12.09
C CYS A 207 -16.06 16.38 10.86
N LEU A 208 -15.63 15.81 9.72
CA LEU A 208 -16.42 15.76 8.49
C LEU A 208 -17.74 15.01 8.68
N ARG A 209 -17.72 13.93 9.46
CA ARG A 209 -18.91 13.12 9.77
C ARG A 209 -19.89 13.84 10.70
N ARG A 210 -19.40 14.53 11.73
CA ARG A 210 -20.22 15.17 12.77
C ARG A 210 -20.78 16.52 12.31
N TRP A 211 -19.98 17.34 11.64
CA TRP A 211 -20.36 18.71 11.28
C TRP A 211 -20.10 19.07 9.80
N PRO A 212 -20.64 18.29 8.85
CA PRO A 212 -20.37 18.51 7.42
C PRO A 212 -20.82 19.89 6.93
N LYS A 213 -21.91 20.44 7.48
CA LYS A 213 -22.46 21.75 7.08
C LYS A 213 -21.62 22.94 7.56
N SER A 214 -20.78 22.72 8.57
CA SER A 214 -19.94 23.76 9.17
C SER A 214 -18.51 23.71 8.66
N ILE A 215 -18.17 22.81 7.73
CA ILE A 215 -16.82 22.69 7.18
C ILE A 215 -16.83 23.26 5.76
N ILE A 216 -16.03 24.31 5.56
CA ILE A 216 -15.87 24.98 4.27
C ILE A 216 -14.79 24.27 3.43
N ALA A 217 -13.72 23.81 4.08
CA ALA A 217 -12.63 23.12 3.44
C ALA A 217 -11.93 22.16 4.39
N ALA A 218 -11.43 21.04 3.86
CA ALA A 218 -10.57 20.11 4.59
C ALA A 218 -9.40 19.69 3.69
N ASN A 219 -8.19 19.79 4.23
CA ASN A 219 -6.93 19.42 3.59
C ASN A 219 -6.16 18.43 4.49
N TRP A 220 -5.03 17.93 4.01
CA TRP A 220 -4.17 17.03 4.80
C TRP A 220 -3.65 17.65 6.09
N ASP A 221 -3.43 18.96 6.09
CA ASP A 221 -2.77 19.71 7.16
C ASP A 221 -3.72 20.62 7.96
N SER A 222 -5.01 20.68 7.61
CA SER A 222 -5.96 21.58 8.27
C SER A 222 -7.42 21.33 7.91
N ILE A 223 -8.32 21.77 8.79
CA ILE A 223 -9.77 21.86 8.55
C ILE A 223 -10.19 23.31 8.79
N VAL A 224 -11.09 23.82 7.96
CA VAL A 224 -11.63 25.18 8.06
C VAL A 224 -13.12 25.10 8.35
N PHE A 225 -13.52 25.64 9.50
CA PHE A 225 -14.90 25.71 9.94
C PHE A 225 -15.51 27.09 9.71
N ASP A 226 -16.79 27.10 9.35
CA ASP A 226 -17.68 28.25 9.49
C ASP A 226 -18.59 28.02 10.70
N VAL A 227 -18.42 28.86 11.72
CA VAL A 227 -19.16 28.81 12.99
C VAL A 227 -20.11 30.00 13.17
N GLY A 228 -20.37 30.77 12.10
CA GLY A 228 -21.29 31.91 12.15
C GLY A 228 -20.76 33.13 12.93
N SER A 229 -19.51 33.11 13.40
CA SER A 229 -18.87 34.22 14.13
C SER A 229 -18.27 35.31 13.21
N GLY A 230 -18.57 35.27 11.90
CA GLY A 230 -18.10 36.23 10.90
C GLY A 230 -16.67 36.00 10.40
N SER A 231 -15.89 35.12 11.04
CA SER A 231 -14.55 34.71 10.60
C SER A 231 -14.42 33.19 10.53
N LEU A 232 -13.83 32.69 9.44
CA LEU A 232 -13.56 31.27 9.29
C LEU A 232 -12.47 30.82 10.27
N GLN A 233 -12.69 29.67 10.92
CA GLN A 233 -11.80 29.13 11.93
C GLN A 233 -10.96 27.99 11.33
N ARG A 234 -9.65 28.18 11.23
CA ARG A 234 -8.74 27.17 10.69
C ARG A 234 -8.06 26.40 11.82
N VAL A 235 -8.28 25.09 11.86
CA VAL A 235 -7.62 24.17 12.79
C VAL A 235 -6.44 23.49 12.08
N PRO A 236 -5.19 23.76 12.45
CA PRO A 236 -4.02 23.10 11.87
C PRO A 236 -3.82 21.68 12.42
N MET A 237 -3.34 20.79 11.56
CA MET A 237 -3.14 19.35 11.81
C MET A 237 -1.78 18.90 11.24
N MET A 238 -0.72 19.65 11.53
CA MET A 238 0.59 19.48 10.88
C MET A 238 1.26 18.14 11.18
N ASP A 239 1.06 17.60 12.39
CA ASP A 239 1.62 16.34 12.85
C ASP A 239 0.73 15.15 12.41
N PRO A 240 1.23 14.22 11.59
CA PRO A 240 0.44 13.07 11.13
C PRO A 240 0.03 12.10 12.25
N LEU A 241 0.76 12.09 13.38
CA LEU A 241 0.56 11.16 14.50
C LEU A 241 -0.23 11.78 15.66
N LYS A 242 -0.72 13.03 15.53
CA LYS A 242 -1.66 13.66 16.47
C LYS A 242 -3.08 13.64 15.92
N GLY A 243 -4.07 13.91 16.77
CA GLY A 243 -5.48 13.88 16.35
C GLY A 243 -5.99 12.46 16.06
N THR A 244 -5.32 11.46 16.63
CA THR A 244 -5.75 10.06 16.66
C THR A 244 -6.94 9.88 17.60
N ARG A 245 -7.62 8.74 17.55
CA ARG A 245 -8.71 8.38 18.47
C ARG A 245 -8.32 8.59 19.93
N ASN A 246 -7.18 8.04 20.33
CA ASN A 246 -6.67 8.16 21.70
C ASN A 246 -6.46 9.62 22.13
N HIS A 247 -6.15 10.52 21.20
CA HIS A 247 -5.96 11.93 21.50
C HIS A 247 -7.27 12.71 21.64
N VAL A 248 -8.27 12.46 20.80
CA VAL A 248 -9.40 13.40 20.61
C VAL A 248 -10.79 12.79 20.74
N GLU A 249 -10.94 11.47 20.90
CA GLU A 249 -12.27 10.85 20.96
C GLU A 249 -13.10 11.39 22.14
N ALA A 250 -12.51 11.45 23.34
CA ALA A 250 -13.18 11.98 24.52
C ALA A 250 -13.59 13.46 24.33
N LEU A 251 -12.70 14.27 23.76
CA LEU A 251 -12.99 15.66 23.43
C LEU A 251 -14.17 15.76 22.45
N LEU A 252 -14.08 15.06 21.32
CA LEU A 252 -15.12 15.09 20.28
C LEU A 252 -16.48 14.64 20.82
N ASN A 253 -16.52 13.64 21.71
CA ASN A 253 -17.76 13.13 22.32
C ASN A 253 -18.43 14.11 23.29
N THR A 254 -17.74 15.16 23.71
CA THR A 254 -18.25 16.19 24.64
C THR A 254 -18.48 17.55 23.97
N CYS A 255 -18.30 17.64 22.66
CA CYS A 255 -18.57 18.82 21.84
C CYS A 255 -19.85 18.60 21.03
N ASP A 256 -20.85 19.45 21.24
CA ASP A 256 -22.09 19.41 20.45
C ASP A 256 -21.93 20.22 19.15
N THR A 257 -21.12 21.28 19.19
CA THR A 257 -20.87 22.19 18.06
C THR A 257 -19.38 22.28 17.71
N PRO A 258 -19.05 22.71 16.47
CA PRO A 258 -17.66 23.00 16.10
C PRO A 258 -17.06 24.15 16.93
N LEU A 259 -17.89 25.09 17.40
CA LEU A 259 -17.42 26.19 18.25
C LEU A 259 -16.88 25.66 19.58
N ASP A 260 -17.62 24.74 20.23
CA ASP A 260 -17.17 24.08 21.47
C ASP A 260 -15.82 23.38 21.28
N LEU A 261 -15.64 22.74 20.12
CA LEU A 261 -14.39 22.07 19.78
C LEU A 261 -13.23 23.07 19.66
N ILE A 262 -13.44 24.17 18.93
CA ILE A 262 -12.40 25.18 18.68
C ILE A 262 -11.99 25.87 19.97
N GLU A 263 -12.94 26.24 20.83
CA GLU A 263 -12.66 26.86 22.13
C GLU A 263 -11.83 25.95 23.04
N ARG A 264 -12.11 24.65 23.02
CA ARG A 264 -11.37 23.64 23.81
C ARG A 264 -10.01 23.29 23.23
N LEU A 265 -9.83 23.34 21.90
CA LEU A 265 -8.53 23.16 21.27
C LEU A 265 -7.59 24.35 21.51
N GLY A 266 -8.15 25.57 21.65
CA GLY A 266 -7.41 26.80 21.93
C GLY A 266 -7.07 27.02 23.41
N SER A 267 -7.70 26.27 24.31
CA SER A 267 -7.44 26.32 25.75
C SER A 267 -6.35 25.31 26.12
N PRO A 268 -5.40 25.63 27.04
CA PRO A 268 -4.54 24.60 27.59
C PRO A 268 -5.42 23.57 28.30
N LEU A 269 -5.33 22.31 27.87
CA LEU A 269 -6.00 21.19 28.54
C LEU A 269 -5.59 21.20 30.03
N PRO A 270 -6.52 21.03 30.98
CA PRO A 270 -6.19 20.95 32.40
C PRO A 270 -5.29 19.75 32.72
#